data_AF-A0A7V6H2X8-F1
#
_entry.id   AF-A0A7V6H2X8-F1
#
_cell.length_a   1.000
_cell.length_b   1.000
_cell.length_c   1.000
_cell.angle_alpha   90.00
_cell.angle_beta   90.00
_cell.angle_gamma   90.00
#
_symmetry.space_group_name_H-M   'P 1'
#
loop_
_entity.id
_entity.type
_entity.pdbx_description
1 polymer ?
#
loop_
_entity_poly.entity_id
_entity_poly.type
_entity_poly.pdbx_seq_one_letter_code
_entity_poly.pdbx_strand_id
1 'polypeptide(L)' 'MKIGKSKFVSLTYQLRLNSADGEMIEETTKDAPLEFLFGAGRMLQVFEDKLEGLAAGDTF' A
#
# COMPACT_ATOMS: atom_id res chain seq x y z
N MET A 1 -10.62 -12.54 -3.95
CA MET A 1 -11.22 -11.35 -4.59
C MET A 1 -10.10 -10.36 -4.90
N LYS A 2 -10.04 -9.77 -6.09
CA LYS A 2 -9.00 -8.80 -6.46
C LYS A 2 -9.32 -7.41 -5.91
N ILE A 3 -8.28 -6.60 -5.63
CA ILE A 3 -8.43 -5.17 -5.34
C ILE A 3 -9.03 -4.47 -6.57
N GLY A 4 -9.95 -3.53 -6.34
CA GLY A 4 -10.64 -2.78 -7.38
C GLY A 4 -11.18 -1.45 -6.84
N LYS A 5 -11.60 -0.54 -7.73
CA LYS A 5 -12.03 0.83 -7.37
C LYS A 5 -13.12 0.83 -6.30
N SER A 6 -13.00 1.76 -5.35
CA SER A 6 -13.92 1.98 -4.22
C SER A 6 -13.91 0.86 -3.16
N LYS A 7 -12.78 0.16 -3.00
CA LYS A 7 -12.58 -0.78 -1.89
C LYS A 7 -11.74 -0.17 -0.78
N PHE A 8 -12.15 -0.41 0.46
CA PHE A 8 -11.30 -0.19 1.61
C PHE A 8 -10.21 -1.26 1.64
N VAL A 9 -8.95 -0.83 1.67
CA VAL A 9 -7.78 -1.70 1.70
C VAL A 9 -6.94 -1.30 2.90
N SER A 10 -6.55 -2.30 3.69
CA SER A 10 -5.55 -2.18 4.74
C SER A 10 -4.26 -2.81 4.26
N LEU A 11 -3.15 -2.08 4.39
CA LEU A 11 -1.83 -2.57 3.99
C LEU A 11 -0.73 -2.15 4.96
N THR A 12 0.28 -3.01 5.04
CA THR A 12 1.47 -2.81 5.85
C THR A 12 2.68 -2.71 4.92
N TYR A 13 3.40 -1.60 4.96
CA TYR A 13 4.56 -1.35 4.10
C TYR A 13 5.59 -0.50 4.82
N GLN A 14 6.81 -0.53 4.28
CA GLN A 14 7.89 0.37 4.65
C GLN A 14 8.26 1.20 3.42
N LEU A 15 8.09 2.51 3.51
CA LEU A 15 8.57 3.46 2.50
C LEU A 15 9.94 3.96 2.93
N ARG A 16 10.94 3.72 2.09
CA ARG A 16 12.32 4.19 2.29
C ARG A 16 12.74 5.07 1.12
N LEU A 17 13.49 6.13 1.41
CA LEU A 17 13.98 7.09 0.43
C LEU A 17 15.24 6.54 -0.26
N ASN A 18 15.35 6.72 -1.58
CA ASN A 18 16.47 6.31 -2.44
C ASN A 18 16.68 4.80 -2.62
N SER A 19 16.54 3.97 -1.58
CA SER A 19 16.87 2.53 -1.65
C SER A 19 16.22 1.73 -0.52
N ALA A 20 16.25 0.40 -0.64
CA ALA A 20 15.79 -0.51 0.40
C ALA A 20 16.56 -0.39 1.73
N ASP A 21 17.80 0.11 1.73
CA ASP A 21 18.55 0.46 2.96
C ASP A 21 18.58 1.97 3.23
N GLY A 22 17.74 2.72 2.52
CA GLY A 22 17.67 4.17 2.65
C GLY A 22 16.91 4.64 3.89
N GLU A 23 16.78 5.96 3.99
CA GLU A 23 16.09 6.60 5.12
C GLU A 23 14.63 6.16 5.17
N MET A 24 14.19 5.61 6.30
CA MET A 24 12.80 5.25 6.50
C MET A 24 11.96 6.52 6.59
N ILE A 25 11.08 6.69 5.61
CA ILE A 25 10.12 7.79 5.55
C ILE A 25 8.85 7.41 6.28
N GLU A 26 8.38 6.18 6.08
CA GLU A 26 7.14 5.70 6.67
C GLU A 26 7.18 4.18 6.90
N GLU A 27 6.58 3.74 8.00
CA GLU A 27 6.34 2.33 8.30
C GLU A 27 4.92 2.14 8.80
N THR A 28 4.23 1.16 8.23
CA THR A 28 2.96 0.68 8.76
C THR A 28 3.10 -0.78 9.18
N THR A 29 2.67 -1.07 10.40
CA THR A 29 2.80 -2.39 11.03
C THR A 29 1.43 -3.06 11.12
N LYS A 30 1.38 -4.34 11.49
CA LYS A 30 0.10 -5.05 11.66
C LYS A 30 -0.78 -4.47 12.76
N ASP A 31 -0.19 -3.77 13.72
CA ASP A 31 -0.91 -3.10 14.82
C ASP A 31 -1.51 -1.76 14.38
N ALA A 32 -0.84 -1.09 13.43
CA ALA A 32 -1.27 0.16 12.80
C ALA A 32 -1.11 0.09 11.28
N PRO A 33 -1.98 -0.66 10.57
CA PRO A 33 -1.95 -0.73 9.11
C PRO A 33 -2.43 0.58 8.50
N LEU A 34 -1.94 0.92 7.30
CA LEU A 34 -2.53 2.02 6.55
C LEU A 34 -3.87 1.57 5.98
N GLU A 35 -4.94 2.26 6.35
CA GLU A 35 -6.27 2.06 5.79
C GLU A 35 -6.61 3.20 4.83
N PHE A 36 -6.93 2.86 3.59
CA PHE A 36 -7.29 3.85 2.59
C PHE A 36 -8.32 3.30 1.60
N LEU A 37 -8.95 4.22 0.87
CA LEU A 37 -9.89 3.91 -0.19
C LEU A 37 -9.14 3.82 -1.53
N PHE A 38 -9.05 2.61 -2.07
CA PHE A 38 -8.41 2.35 -3.36
C PHE A 38 -9.20 3.00 -4.50
N GLY A 39 -8.52 3.74 -5.37
CA GLY A 39 -9.09 4.49 -6.49
C GLY A 39 -9.61 5.88 -6.11
N ALA A 40 -9.36 6.35 -4.87
CA ALA A 40 -9.78 7.68 -4.42
C ALA A 40 -8.75 8.79 -4.69
N GLY A 41 -7.58 8.47 -5.26
CA GLY A 41 -6.52 9.43 -5.57
C GLY A 41 -5.86 10.07 -4.34
N ARG A 42 -6.02 9.47 -3.15
CA ARG A 42 -5.39 9.93 -1.90
C ARG A 42 -4.06 9.25 -1.61
N MET A 43 -3.69 8.24 -2.38
CA MET A 43 -2.45 7.50 -2.22
C MET A 43 -1.53 7.71 -3.43
N LEU A 44 -0.24 7.46 -3.25
CA LEU A 44 0.72 7.51 -4.34
C LEU A 44 0.30 6.57 -5.46
N GLN A 45 0.22 7.07 -6.69
CA GLN A 45 -0.23 6.32 -7.85
C GLN A 45 0.55 5.00 -8.04
N VAL A 46 1.85 5.01 -7.72
CA VAL A 46 2.69 3.80 -7.80
C VAL A 46 2.24 2.69 -6.84
N PHE A 47 1.65 3.01 -5.70
CA PHE A 47 1.07 2.03 -4.80
C PHE A 47 -0.23 1.48 -5.39
N GLU A 48 -1.08 2.34 -5.95
CA GLU A 48 -2.33 1.90 -6.59
C GLU A 48 -2.05 0.95 -7.77
N ASP A 49 -1.08 1.29 -8.62
CA ASP A 49 -0.62 0.44 -9.73
C ASP A 49 -0.07 -0.91 -9.25
N LYS A 50 0.72 -0.92 -8.18
CA LYS A 50 1.30 -2.16 -7.61
C LYS A 50 0.25 -3.05 -6.96
N LEU A 51 -0.76 -2.45 -6.33
CA LEU A 51 -1.86 -3.16 -5.69
C LEU A 51 -2.92 -3.62 -6.68
N GLU A 52 -3.00 -3.00 -7.85
CA GLU A 52 -3.96 -3.37 -8.89
C GLU A 52 -3.74 -4.83 -9.31
N GLY A 53 -4.79 -5.64 -9.16
CA GLY A 53 -4.75 -7.05 -9.52
C GLY A 53 -4.22 -8.00 -8.43
N LEU A 54 -3.63 -7.49 -7.35
CA LEU A 54 -3.27 -8.30 -6.18
C LEU A 54 -4.51 -8.75 -5.38
N ALA A 55 -4.36 -9.86 -4.65
CA ALA A 55 -5.35 -10.34 -3.71
C ALA A 55 -4.89 -10.13 -2.25
N ALA A 56 -5.83 -10.25 -1.32
CA ALA A 56 -5.51 -10.19 0.10
C ALA A 56 -4.53 -11.32 0.47
N GLY A 57 -3.36 -10.96 1.00
CA GLY A 57 -2.29 -11.89 1.35
C GLY A 57 -1.12 -11.92 0.36
N ASP A 58 -1.23 -11.28 -0.80
CA ASP A 58 -0.10 -11.11 -1.72
C ASP A 58 0.88 -10.04 -1.18
N THR A 59 2.17 -10.27 -1.40
CA THR A 59 3.27 -9.33 -1.12
C THR A 59 3.82 -8.74 -2.41
N PHE A 60 4.18 -7.45 -2.43
CA PHE A 60 4.74 -6.74 -3.57
C PHE A 60 5.94 -5.86 -3.19
#